data_AF-L1P9H1-F1
#
_entry.id   AF-L1P9H1-F1
#
_cell.length_a   1.000
_cell.length_b   1.000
_cell.length_c   1.000
_cell.angle_alpha   90.00
_cell.angle_beta   90.00
_cell.angle_gamma   90.00
#
_symmetry.space_group_name_H-M   'P 1'
#
loop_
_entity.id
_entity.type
_entity.pdbx_description
1 polymer ?
#
loop_
_entity_poly.entity_id
_entity_poly.type
_entity_poly.pdbx_seq_one_letter_code
_entity_poly.pdbx_strand_id
1 'polypeptide(L)'
;MKTRYFLVSCIFFILFSCRAQENNNSITRYFNKEEKIYFDISDKIPISSYMIPKVGHFTIYYIPRLKSDIDYLKNFEKNNQLKPLYNELYDYHYFSDADNKKIDKILKEKIKNEKNWGIIVFFVPIKYVRVDSDDEFSISFPFIGKYYQKKNGKWQFLFEKKVKNAEDDSLLSSKKYINSLLSEK
;
A
#
# COMPACT_ATOMS: atom_id res chain seq x y z
N MET A 1 -46.01 9.43 43.40
CA MET A 1 -44.57 9.07 43.50
C MET A 1 -44.20 8.06 42.41
N LYS A 2 -43.71 8.52 41.25
CA LYS A 2 -43.13 7.68 40.20
C LYS A 2 -42.18 8.53 39.35
N THR A 3 -40.90 8.54 39.69
CA THR A 3 -39.83 9.13 38.84
C THR A 3 -38.46 8.73 39.40
N ARG A 4 -38.05 7.45 39.29
CA ARG A 4 -36.65 7.04 39.57
C ARG A 4 -36.09 5.89 38.72
N TYR A 5 -36.69 5.56 37.56
CA TYR A 5 -36.20 4.43 36.74
C TYR A 5 -35.81 4.75 35.30
N PHE A 6 -35.76 6.03 34.89
CA PHE A 6 -35.44 6.37 33.50
C PHE A 6 -34.01 6.87 33.25
N LEU A 7 -33.20 7.08 34.28
CA LEU A 7 -31.85 7.68 34.14
C LEU A 7 -30.69 6.69 34.23
N VAL A 8 -30.94 5.42 34.60
CA VAL A 8 -29.85 4.43 34.76
C VAL A 8 -29.55 3.67 33.46
N SER A 9 -30.46 3.69 32.47
CA SER A 9 -30.26 2.95 31.22
C SER A 9 -29.42 3.69 30.16
N CYS A 10 -29.33 5.03 30.22
CA CYS A 10 -28.53 5.81 29.27
C CYS A 10 -27.04 5.87 29.61
N ILE A 11 -26.67 5.72 30.89
CA ILE A 11 -25.26 5.78 31.31
C ILE A 11 -24.53 4.46 30.98
N PHE A 12 -25.23 3.33 30.97
CA PHE A 12 -24.64 2.04 30.58
C PHE A 12 -24.31 1.95 29.09
N PHE A 13 -25.07 2.62 28.21
CA PHE A 13 -24.78 2.65 26.77
C PHE A 13 -23.61 3.58 26.44
N ILE A 14 -23.47 4.72 27.11
CA ILE A 14 -22.36 5.66 26.84
C ILE A 14 -21.01 5.07 27.31
N LEU A 15 -21.00 4.24 28.35
CA LEU A 15 -19.77 3.56 28.80
C LEU A 15 -19.41 2.32 27.97
N PHE A 16 -20.37 1.67 27.29
CA PHE A 16 -20.08 0.59 26.34
C PHE A 16 -19.64 1.10 24.97
N SER A 17 -20.07 2.30 24.56
CA SER A 17 -19.58 2.94 23.33
C SER A 17 -18.18 3.55 23.47
N CYS A 18 -17.69 3.74 24.70
CA CYS A 18 -16.38 4.34 24.96
C CYS A 18 -15.27 3.32 25.28
N ARG A 19 -15.58 2.02 25.35
CA ARG A 19 -14.59 0.94 25.61
C ARG A 19 -14.26 0.04 24.42
N ALA A 20 -14.69 0.41 23.21
CA ALA A 20 -14.21 -0.21 21.97
C ALA A 20 -13.09 0.59 21.28
N GLN A 21 -12.66 1.72 21.87
CA GLN A 21 -11.70 2.65 21.26
C GLN A 21 -10.34 2.70 21.98
N GLU A 22 -9.99 1.68 22.76
CA GLU A 22 -8.67 1.60 23.41
C GLU A 22 -8.11 0.18 23.36
N ASN A 23 -7.63 -0.23 22.17
CA ASN A 23 -6.45 -1.12 22.00
C ASN A 23 -6.07 -1.36 20.52
N ASN A 24 -6.05 -0.31 19.69
CA ASN A 24 -5.53 -0.41 18.34
C ASN A 24 -4.13 0.21 18.27
N ASN A 25 -3.10 -0.63 18.36
CA ASN A 25 -1.88 -0.39 17.59
C ASN A 25 -2.28 -0.41 16.11
N SER A 26 -2.84 0.69 15.61
CA SER A 26 -3.42 0.77 14.28
C SER A 26 -2.36 0.40 13.26
N ILE A 27 -2.64 -0.58 12.40
CA ILE A 27 -1.78 -1.04 11.30
C ILE A 27 -1.25 0.14 10.45
N THR A 28 -1.99 1.25 10.43
CA THR A 28 -1.63 2.50 9.77
C THR A 28 -0.33 3.13 10.26
N ARG A 29 0.15 2.80 11.46
CA ARG A 29 1.45 3.27 11.97
C ARG A 29 2.63 2.82 11.11
N TYR A 30 2.45 1.71 10.38
CA TYR A 30 3.48 1.16 9.49
C TYR A 30 3.46 1.82 8.11
N PHE A 31 2.37 2.48 7.72
CA PHE A 31 2.18 2.97 6.34
C PHE A 31 3.08 4.14 5.94
N ASN A 32 3.70 4.83 6.90
CA ASN A 32 4.59 5.97 6.66
C ASN A 32 6.06 5.63 6.92
N LYS A 33 6.44 4.34 6.92
CA LYS A 33 7.84 3.95 7.10
C LYS A 33 8.64 4.44 5.89
N GLU A 34 9.78 5.09 6.13
CA GLU A 34 10.69 5.60 5.09
C GLU A 34 11.38 4.44 4.37
N GLU A 35 10.61 3.73 3.56
CA GLU A 35 11.09 2.57 2.82
C GLU A 35 11.52 2.98 1.42
N LYS A 36 12.31 2.10 0.81
CA LYS A 36 12.81 2.31 -0.55
C LYS A 36 11.63 2.35 -1.52
N ILE A 37 11.66 3.32 -2.43
CA ILE A 37 10.70 3.46 -3.53
C ILE A 37 11.36 2.93 -4.81
N TYR A 38 10.70 1.95 -5.41
CA TYR A 38 11.06 1.33 -6.67
C TYR A 38 10.18 1.89 -7.79
N PHE A 39 10.66 1.73 -9.02
CA PHE A 39 9.88 2.01 -10.22
C PHE A 39 9.42 0.69 -10.85
N ASP A 40 8.12 0.45 -10.89
CA ASP A 40 7.55 -0.65 -11.66
C ASP A 40 7.69 -0.33 -13.15
N ILE A 41 8.49 -1.13 -13.86
CA ILE A 41 8.81 -0.93 -15.27
C ILE A 41 7.58 -1.17 -16.16
N SER A 42 6.76 -2.16 -15.82
CA SER A 42 5.61 -2.58 -16.61
C SER A 42 4.47 -1.56 -16.50
N ASP A 43 4.11 -1.21 -15.27
CA ASP A 43 3.00 -0.30 -15.00
C ASP A 43 3.42 1.17 -15.02
N LYS A 44 4.73 1.47 -15.04
CA LYS A 44 5.26 2.83 -14.99
C LYS A 44 4.73 3.60 -13.77
N ILE A 45 4.80 2.98 -12.60
CA ILE A 45 4.37 3.57 -11.33
C ILE A 45 5.43 3.40 -10.25
N PRO A 46 5.59 4.39 -9.35
CA PRO A 46 6.36 4.21 -8.13
C PRO A 46 5.63 3.28 -7.15
N ILE A 47 6.39 2.37 -6.55
CA ILE A 47 5.91 1.46 -5.52
C ILE A 47 6.91 1.37 -4.36
N SER A 48 6.43 1.05 -3.17
CA SER A 48 7.28 0.58 -2.07
C SER A 48 6.73 -0.73 -1.56
N SER A 49 7.59 -1.70 -1.27
CA SER A 49 7.19 -3.00 -0.75
C SER A 49 8.11 -3.40 0.38
N TYR A 50 7.54 -3.81 1.52
CA TYR A 50 8.31 -4.18 2.70
C TYR A 50 7.55 -5.13 3.60
N MET A 51 8.30 -5.90 4.38
CA MET A 51 7.78 -6.81 5.40
C MET A 51 8.03 -6.24 6.79
N ILE A 52 7.05 -6.35 7.68
CA ILE A 52 7.22 -6.08 9.10
C ILE A 52 7.05 -7.42 9.84
N PRO A 53 8.11 -7.89 10.54
CA PRO A 53 8.07 -9.16 11.25
C PRO A 53 6.87 -9.26 12.19
N LYS A 54 6.20 -10.42 12.19
CA LYS A 54 5.00 -10.70 13.01
C LYS A 54 3.76 -9.83 12.68
N VAL A 55 3.83 -8.93 11.71
CA VAL A 55 2.72 -8.05 11.32
C VAL A 55 2.21 -8.39 9.93
N GLY A 56 3.09 -8.41 8.93
CA GLY A 56 2.74 -8.79 7.56
C GLY A 56 3.51 -8.02 6.50
N HIS A 57 3.03 -8.15 5.26
CA HIS A 57 3.60 -7.53 4.07
C HIS A 57 2.78 -6.30 3.66
N PHE A 58 3.46 -5.27 3.21
CA PHE A 58 2.87 -3.99 2.79
C PHE A 58 3.38 -3.63 1.42
N THR A 59 2.48 -3.26 0.53
CA THR A 59 2.79 -2.62 -0.75
C THR A 59 2.11 -1.25 -0.78
N ILE A 60 2.87 -0.21 -1.05
CA ILE A 60 2.40 1.16 -1.23
C ILE A 60 2.49 1.53 -2.70
N TYR A 61 1.38 1.94 -3.28
CA TYR A 61 1.29 2.43 -4.65
C TYR A 61 1.14 3.94 -4.64
N TYR A 62 1.99 4.63 -5.42
CA TYR A 62 1.92 6.08 -5.60
C TYR A 62 1.44 6.37 -7.02
N ILE A 63 0.19 6.81 -7.16
CA ILE A 63 -0.42 7.06 -8.47
C ILE A 63 -0.42 8.56 -8.75
N PRO A 64 0.24 9.02 -9.83
CA PRO A 64 0.28 10.43 -10.17
C PRO A 64 -1.10 10.93 -10.62
N ARG A 65 -1.52 12.11 -10.14
CA ARG A 65 -2.76 12.77 -10.58
C ARG A 65 -2.50 13.83 -11.65
N LEU A 66 -1.33 14.46 -11.61
CA LEU A 66 -0.96 15.48 -12.58
C LEU A 66 -0.48 14.86 -13.88
N LYS A 67 -0.94 15.43 -15.01
CA LYS A 67 -0.50 15.01 -16.35
C LYS A 67 1.02 15.09 -16.51
N SER A 68 1.66 16.13 -15.95
CA SER A 68 3.12 16.29 -15.99
C SER A 68 3.85 15.12 -15.34
N ASP A 69 3.36 14.62 -14.21
CA ASP A 69 3.98 13.48 -13.51
C ASP A 69 3.67 12.16 -14.23
N ILE A 70 2.46 12.01 -14.78
CA ILE A 70 2.10 10.86 -15.63
C ILE A 70 3.04 10.76 -16.84
N ASP A 71 3.22 11.86 -17.58
CA ASP A 71 4.03 11.87 -18.80
C ASP A 71 5.53 11.72 -18.49
N TYR A 72 5.98 12.25 -17.35
CA TYR A 72 7.33 12.01 -16.85
C TYR A 72 7.57 10.53 -16.55
N LEU A 73 6.66 9.87 -15.83
CA LEU A 73 6.80 8.46 -15.45
C LEU A 73 6.70 7.51 -16.66
N LYS A 74 5.89 7.83 -17.67
CA LYS A 74 5.85 7.05 -18.93
C LYS A 74 7.22 6.99 -19.62
N ASN A 75 8.02 8.04 -19.48
CA ASN A 75 9.35 8.16 -20.08
C ASN A 75 10.47 8.10 -19.02
N PHE A 76 10.20 7.51 -17.85
CA PHE A 76 11.07 7.61 -16.69
C PHE A 76 12.52 7.18 -16.97
N GLU A 77 12.69 6.07 -17.69
CA GLU A 77 14.01 5.56 -18.03
C GLU A 77 14.79 6.54 -18.90
N LYS A 78 14.16 7.03 -19.98
CA LYS A 78 14.75 7.99 -20.90
C LYS A 78 15.09 9.31 -20.19
N ASN A 79 14.17 9.81 -19.37
CA ASN A 79 14.31 11.08 -18.65
C ASN A 79 15.47 11.04 -17.63
N ASN A 80 15.78 9.85 -17.10
CA ASN A 80 16.80 9.68 -16.05
C ASN A 80 18.04 8.91 -16.53
N GLN A 81 18.14 8.63 -17.82
CA GLN A 81 19.25 7.89 -18.43
C GLN A 81 19.47 6.53 -17.73
N LEU A 82 18.38 5.82 -17.46
CA LEU A 82 18.39 4.50 -16.87
C LEU A 82 18.21 3.46 -17.97
N LYS A 83 18.90 2.33 -17.85
CA LYS A 83 18.75 1.20 -18.77
C LYS A 83 18.39 -0.05 -17.96
N PRO A 84 17.16 -0.55 -18.08
CA PRO A 84 16.82 -1.83 -17.46
C PRO A 84 17.72 -2.95 -17.99
N LEU A 85 18.13 -3.83 -17.09
CA LEU A 85 18.73 -5.12 -17.38
C LEU A 85 17.62 -6.13 -17.67
N TYR A 86 17.93 -7.15 -18.46
CA TYR A 86 16.99 -8.24 -18.78
C TYR A 86 17.42 -9.52 -18.07
N ASN A 87 16.47 -10.20 -17.45
CA ASN A 87 16.66 -11.52 -16.85
C ASN A 87 16.06 -12.58 -17.78
N GLU A 88 16.91 -13.30 -18.51
CA GLU A 88 16.51 -14.31 -19.49
C GLU A 88 15.79 -15.51 -18.86
N LEU A 89 16.15 -15.88 -17.63
CA LEU A 89 15.61 -17.08 -16.96
C LEU A 89 14.14 -16.91 -16.57
N TYR A 90 13.74 -15.68 -16.24
CA TYR A 90 12.42 -15.36 -15.70
C TYR A 90 11.63 -14.37 -16.56
N ASP A 91 12.17 -14.01 -17.74
CA ASP A 91 11.57 -13.10 -18.72
C ASP A 91 11.07 -11.77 -18.13
N TYR A 92 11.92 -11.08 -17.36
CA TYR A 92 11.58 -9.76 -16.82
C TYR A 92 12.74 -8.78 -16.88
N HIS A 93 12.40 -7.49 -16.90
CA HIS A 93 13.38 -6.41 -16.81
C HIS A 93 13.51 -5.89 -15.38
N TYR A 94 14.72 -5.50 -14.99
CA TYR A 94 15.01 -4.96 -13.66
C TYR A 94 16.10 -3.88 -13.70
N PHE A 95 16.24 -3.13 -12.62
CA PHE A 95 17.33 -2.16 -12.47
C PHE A 95 18.43 -2.70 -11.56
N SER A 96 19.67 -2.29 -11.83
CA SER A 96 20.80 -2.57 -10.94
C SER A 96 20.59 -1.95 -9.56
N ASP A 97 21.34 -2.38 -8.54
CA ASP A 97 21.27 -1.78 -7.21
C ASP A 97 21.66 -0.30 -7.19
N ALA A 98 22.65 0.08 -8.01
CA ALA A 98 23.07 1.48 -8.16
C ALA A 98 21.94 2.33 -8.78
N ASP A 99 21.28 1.81 -9.81
CA ASP A 99 20.13 2.47 -10.42
C ASP A 99 18.96 2.56 -9.44
N ASN A 100 18.65 1.48 -8.72
CA ASN A 100 17.60 1.48 -7.71
C ASN A 100 17.82 2.51 -6.60
N LYS A 101 19.07 2.77 -6.18
CA LYS A 101 19.40 3.87 -5.25
C LYS A 101 19.13 5.24 -5.86
N LYS A 102 19.46 5.43 -7.15
CA LYS A 102 19.18 6.67 -7.88
C LYS A 102 17.67 6.89 -8.05
N ILE A 103 16.94 5.84 -8.40
CA ILE A 103 15.48 5.82 -8.57
C ILE A 103 14.79 6.22 -7.27
N ASP A 104 15.16 5.61 -6.14
CA ASP A 104 14.60 5.93 -4.83
C ASP A 104 14.69 7.44 -4.53
N LYS A 105 15.87 8.03 -4.72
CA LYS A 105 16.10 9.46 -4.51
C LYS A 105 15.22 10.34 -5.41
N ILE A 106 15.12 10.02 -6.71
CA ILE A 106 14.31 10.78 -7.66
C ILE A 106 12.83 10.71 -7.30
N LEU A 107 12.33 9.51 -6.99
CA LEU A 107 10.92 9.28 -6.72
C LEU A 107 10.50 9.89 -5.39
N LYS A 108 11.30 9.74 -4.32
CA LYS A 108 11.03 10.39 -3.03
C LYS A 108 10.85 11.89 -3.18
N GLU A 109 11.72 12.54 -3.96
CA GLU A 109 11.64 13.99 -4.12
C GLU A 109 10.43 14.45 -4.96
N LYS A 110 10.00 13.63 -5.92
CA LYS A 110 8.76 13.88 -6.69
C LYS A 110 7.48 13.66 -5.87
N ILE A 111 7.48 12.66 -5.00
CA ILE A 111 6.29 12.25 -4.23
C ILE A 111 6.08 13.11 -2.98
N LYS A 112 7.12 13.83 -2.52
CA LYS A 112 7.09 14.71 -1.34
C LYS A 112 5.88 15.65 -1.27
N ASN A 113 5.39 16.14 -2.42
CA ASN A 113 4.11 16.83 -2.49
C ASN A 113 2.96 15.84 -2.69
N GLU A 114 2.57 15.17 -1.60
CA GLU A 114 1.54 14.12 -1.61
C GLU A 114 0.20 14.54 -2.23
N LYS A 115 -0.12 15.84 -2.28
CA LYS A 115 -1.39 16.35 -2.85
C LYS A 115 -1.57 15.98 -4.33
N ASN A 116 -0.46 15.82 -5.05
CA ASN A 116 -0.44 15.47 -6.47
C ASN A 116 -0.52 13.96 -6.72
N TRP A 117 -0.58 13.16 -5.66
CA TRP A 117 -0.50 11.70 -5.71
C TRP A 117 -1.68 11.07 -4.99
N GLY A 118 -2.26 10.04 -5.60
CA GLY A 118 -3.09 9.08 -4.88
C GLY A 118 -2.19 8.04 -4.23
N ILE A 119 -2.38 7.78 -2.94
CA ILE A 119 -1.58 6.79 -2.21
C ILE A 119 -2.50 5.67 -1.74
N ILE A 120 -2.25 4.45 -2.22
CA ILE A 120 -2.95 3.24 -1.84
C ILE A 120 -1.98 2.30 -1.14
N VAL A 121 -2.41 1.71 -0.02
CA VAL A 121 -1.69 0.62 0.64
C VAL A 121 -2.48 -0.66 0.46
N PHE A 122 -1.78 -1.71 0.03
CA PHE A 122 -2.23 -3.08 0.11
C PHE A 122 -1.47 -3.79 1.23
N PHE A 123 -2.20 -4.33 2.20
CA PHE A 123 -1.63 -5.01 3.36
C PHE A 123 -2.06 -6.48 3.38
N VAL A 124 -1.08 -7.38 3.52
CA VAL A 124 -1.30 -8.82 3.69
C VAL A 124 -0.85 -9.23 5.09
N PRO A 125 -1.76 -9.70 5.97
CA PRO A 125 -1.43 -10.13 7.32
C PRO A 125 -0.41 -11.28 7.38
N ILE A 126 0.45 -11.28 8.40
CA ILE A 126 1.54 -12.27 8.57
C ILE A 126 1.07 -13.73 8.49
N LYS A 127 -0.16 -14.04 8.90
CA LYS A 127 -0.71 -15.41 8.84
C LYS A 127 -0.79 -16.00 7.42
N TYR A 128 -0.66 -15.17 6.38
CA TYR A 128 -0.60 -15.58 4.98
C TYR A 128 0.81 -15.49 4.38
N VAL A 129 1.77 -15.00 5.15
CA VAL A 129 3.16 -14.80 4.73
C VAL A 129 4.02 -15.90 5.34
N ARG A 130 4.67 -16.68 4.49
CA ARG A 130 5.72 -17.61 4.88
C ARG A 130 7.06 -16.89 4.73
N VAL A 131 7.80 -16.80 5.82
CA VAL A 131 9.15 -16.21 5.83
C VAL A 131 10.12 -17.36 5.67
N ASP A 132 10.83 -17.40 4.54
CA ASP A 132 11.77 -18.46 4.20
C ASP A 132 13.20 -18.09 4.65
N SER A 133 13.54 -16.78 4.63
CA SER A 133 14.76 -16.21 5.24
C SER A 133 14.57 -14.73 5.61
N ASP A 134 15.62 -14.03 6.05
CA ASP A 134 15.55 -12.60 6.38
C ASP A 134 15.13 -11.72 5.18
N ASP A 135 15.47 -12.14 3.96
CA ASP A 135 15.21 -11.41 2.72
C ASP A 135 14.20 -12.10 1.79
N GLU A 136 13.84 -13.36 2.05
CA GLU A 136 12.93 -14.14 1.21
C GLU A 136 11.63 -14.47 1.96
N PHE A 137 10.52 -14.11 1.34
CA PHE A 137 9.19 -14.49 1.80
C PHE A 137 8.30 -14.85 0.62
N SER A 138 7.30 -15.66 0.91
CA SER A 138 6.26 -16.04 -0.03
C SER A 138 4.88 -15.80 0.58
N ILE A 139 3.92 -15.38 -0.25
CA ILE A 139 2.52 -15.23 0.16
C ILE A 139 1.77 -16.45 -0.33
N SER A 140 1.19 -17.21 0.62
CA SER A 140 0.47 -18.44 0.29
C SER A 140 -0.95 -18.15 -0.15
N PHE A 141 -1.34 -18.66 -1.31
CA PHE A 141 -2.73 -18.63 -1.75
C PHE A 141 -3.57 -19.74 -1.09
N PRO A 142 -4.86 -19.48 -0.81
CA PRO A 142 -5.53 -18.19 -0.90
C PRO A 142 -5.19 -17.28 0.30
N PHE A 143 -5.19 -15.97 0.09
CA PHE A 143 -5.00 -15.00 1.17
C PHE A 143 -6.06 -13.90 1.18
N ILE A 144 -6.10 -13.12 2.28
CA ILE A 144 -6.94 -11.93 2.39
C ILE A 144 -6.03 -10.71 2.52
N GLY A 145 -6.10 -9.82 1.54
CA GLY A 145 -5.43 -8.53 1.58
C GLY A 145 -6.40 -7.40 1.92
N LYS A 146 -5.87 -6.30 2.45
CA LYS A 146 -6.64 -5.14 2.89
C LYS A 146 -6.16 -3.89 2.18
N TYR A 147 -7.09 -3.12 1.61
CA TYR A 147 -6.80 -1.87 0.93
C TYR A 147 -7.06 -0.68 1.83
N TYR A 148 -6.14 0.29 1.80
CA TYR A 148 -6.27 1.58 2.46
C TYR A 148 -5.89 2.70 1.50
N GLN A 149 -6.46 3.88 1.69
CA GLN A 149 -6.14 5.07 0.91
C GLN A 149 -5.79 6.23 1.82
N LYS A 150 -4.79 7.03 1.44
CA LYS A 150 -4.51 8.31 2.09
C LYS A 150 -5.41 9.38 1.51
N LYS A 151 -6.27 9.98 2.33
CA LYS A 151 -7.11 11.15 2.00
C LYS A 151 -6.92 12.25 3.02
N ASN A 152 -6.60 13.46 2.56
CA ASN A 152 -6.43 14.64 3.41
C ASN A 152 -5.51 14.37 4.62
N GLY A 153 -4.41 13.67 4.39
CA GLY A 153 -3.42 13.30 5.42
C GLY A 153 -3.84 12.14 6.35
N LYS A 154 -5.03 11.57 6.19
CA LYS A 154 -5.54 10.46 7.01
C LYS A 154 -5.65 9.17 6.19
N TRP A 155 -5.34 8.06 6.83
CA TRP A 155 -5.55 6.73 6.25
C TRP A 155 -6.98 6.29 6.45
N GLN A 156 -7.64 5.90 5.36
CA GLN A 156 -8.98 5.35 5.34
C GLN A 156 -8.91 3.89 4.88
N PHE A 157 -9.56 3.00 5.62
CA PHE A 157 -9.78 1.64 5.16
C PHE A 157 -10.79 1.64 4.02
N LEU A 158 -10.50 0.90 2.94
CA LEU A 158 -11.40 0.74 1.81
C LEU A 158 -12.21 -0.56 1.94
N PHE A 159 -11.53 -1.70 1.87
CA PHE A 159 -12.15 -3.03 1.95
C PHE A 159 -11.09 -4.13 2.10
N GLU A 160 -11.55 -5.35 2.40
CA GLU A 160 -10.74 -6.57 2.31
C GLU A 160 -11.07 -7.32 1.01
N LYS A 161 -10.08 -7.99 0.43
CA LYS A 161 -10.24 -8.79 -0.79
C LYS A 161 -9.57 -10.14 -0.60
N LYS A 162 -10.32 -11.21 -0.88
CA LYS A 162 -9.76 -12.56 -1.00
C LYS A 162 -9.10 -12.72 -2.37
N VAL A 163 -7.84 -13.15 -2.36
CA VAL A 163 -7.04 -13.46 -3.55
C VAL A 163 -6.87 -14.96 -3.61
N LYS A 164 -7.34 -15.60 -4.68
CA LYS A 164 -7.41 -17.07 -4.75
C LYS A 164 -6.17 -17.71 -5.36
N ASN A 165 -5.51 -17.00 -6.27
CA ASN A 165 -4.39 -17.49 -7.06
C ASN A 165 -3.55 -16.30 -7.59
N ALA A 166 -2.47 -16.62 -8.30
CA ALA A 166 -1.56 -15.62 -8.85
C ALA A 166 -2.21 -14.71 -9.92
N GLU A 167 -3.17 -15.22 -10.68
CA GLU A 167 -3.90 -14.43 -11.69
C GLU A 167 -4.75 -13.33 -11.03
N ASP A 168 -5.46 -13.67 -9.96
CA ASP A 168 -6.19 -12.71 -9.14
C ASP A 168 -5.23 -11.66 -8.56
N ASP A 169 -4.07 -12.08 -8.05
CA ASP A 169 -3.09 -11.17 -7.45
C ASP A 169 -2.56 -10.17 -8.47
N SER A 170 -2.13 -10.64 -9.65
CA SER A 170 -1.64 -9.82 -10.76
C SER A 170 -2.67 -8.79 -11.22
N LEU A 171 -3.94 -9.20 -11.35
CA LEU A 171 -5.04 -8.29 -11.69
C LEU A 171 -5.19 -7.18 -10.63
N LEU A 172 -5.17 -7.58 -9.35
CA LEU A 172 -5.39 -6.68 -8.21
C LEU A 172 -4.19 -5.78 -7.91
N SER A 173 -2.98 -6.15 -8.32
CA SER A 173 -1.80 -5.30 -8.21
C SER A 173 -1.61 -4.35 -9.39
N SER A 174 -2.35 -4.56 -10.49
CA SER A 174 -2.21 -3.75 -11.72
C SER A 174 -2.54 -2.27 -11.48
N LYS A 175 -1.80 -1.37 -12.14
CA LYS A 175 -2.06 0.07 -12.14
C LYS A 175 -3.51 0.40 -12.46
N LYS A 176 -4.10 -0.28 -13.44
CA LYS A 176 -5.50 -0.06 -13.84
C LYS A 176 -6.44 -0.29 -12.66
N TYR A 177 -6.25 -1.39 -11.95
CA TYR A 177 -7.06 -1.71 -10.77
C TYR A 177 -6.79 -0.74 -9.63
N ILE A 178 -5.53 -0.53 -9.26
CA ILE A 178 -5.14 0.39 -8.16
C ILE A 178 -5.65 1.81 -8.41
N ASN A 179 -5.57 2.31 -9.65
CA ASN A 179 -6.10 3.62 -10.01
C ASN A 179 -7.62 3.69 -9.86
N SER A 180 -8.35 2.60 -10.13
CA SER A 180 -9.81 2.55 -9.93
C SER A 180 -10.21 2.73 -8.47
N LEU A 181 -9.31 2.42 -7.52
CA LEU A 181 -9.54 2.60 -6.08
C LEU A 181 -9.41 4.06 -5.63
N LEU A 182 -8.78 4.92 -6.44
CA LEU A 182 -8.59 6.33 -6.10
C LEU A 182 -9.81 7.19 -6.41
N SER A 183 -10.69 6.69 -7.27
CA SER A 183 -11.96 7.30 -7.59
C SER A 183 -12.91 7.12 -6.40
N GLU A 184 -13.21 8.21 -5.70
CA GLU A 184 -14.36 8.23 -4.80
C GLU A 184 -15.66 8.38 -5.59
N LYS A 185 -16.60 7.49 -5.27
CA LYS A 185 -18.03 7.80 -5.24
C LYS A 185 -18.31 8.94 -4.28
#